data_AF-A0A1V9ZH84-F1
#
_entry.id   AF-A0A1V9ZH84-F1
#
_cell.length_a   1.000
_cell.length_b   1.000
_cell.length_c   1.000
_cell.angle_alpha   90.00
_cell.angle_beta   90.00
_cell.angle_gamma   90.00
#
_symmetry.space_group_name_H-M   'P 1'
#
loop_
_entity.id
_entity.type
_entity.pdbx_description
1 polymer ?
#
loop_
_entity_poly.entity_id
_entity_poly.type
_entity_poly.pdbx_seq_one_letter_code
_entity_poly.pdbx_strand_id
1 'polypeptide(L)'
;MFFGGRRAWPRMTRRMSSLVEITQAPRTASWSIHELQRHEKDVLTADTLRNLAELCHLHIPKEKFSTLLKEVEDIIQCTKIIQEITIDEDIDDLYASSAFGQHPAPLRQDVLVEGNVPDQVLANAAVKNGYYFQVPKVLED
;
A
#
# COMPACT_ATOMS: atom_id res chain seq x y z
N MET A 1 18.58 20.53 -24.73
CA MET A 1 18.54 21.77 -23.93
C MET A 1 17.97 21.41 -22.56
N PHE A 2 18.84 21.36 -21.55
CA PHE A 2 18.48 21.01 -20.18
C PHE A 2 17.80 22.20 -19.50
N PHE A 3 16.53 22.06 -19.10
CA PHE A 3 15.91 23.00 -18.17
C PHE A 3 16.07 22.47 -16.75
N GLY A 4 17.07 22.99 -16.05
CA GLY A 4 17.19 22.87 -14.60
C GLY A 4 16.09 23.67 -13.93
N GLY A 5 14.98 23.00 -13.61
CA GLY A 5 13.89 23.55 -12.82
C GLY A 5 14.24 23.46 -11.33
N ARG A 6 14.48 24.60 -10.69
CA ARG A 6 14.56 24.69 -9.22
C ARG A 6 13.25 24.16 -8.64
N ARG A 7 13.30 23.05 -7.92
CA ARG A 7 12.15 22.50 -7.19
C ARG A 7 11.82 23.44 -6.03
N ALA A 8 10.79 24.27 -6.19
CA ALA A 8 10.33 25.19 -5.16
C ALA A 8 9.24 24.52 -4.31
N TRP A 9 9.55 24.34 -3.01
CA TRP A 9 8.61 24.06 -1.92
C TRP A 9 7.50 25.12 -1.84
N PRO A 10 6.36 24.89 -1.13
CA PRO A 10 5.12 25.64 -1.36
C PRO A 10 5.34 27.14 -1.28
N ARG A 11 5.10 27.83 -2.40
CA ARG A 11 5.10 29.29 -2.44
C ARG A 11 3.94 29.76 -1.57
N MET A 12 4.24 30.47 -0.49
CA MET A 12 3.23 31.10 0.34
C MET A 12 2.44 32.10 -0.52
N THR A 13 1.22 31.73 -0.90
CA THR A 13 0.36 32.57 -1.74
C THR A 13 -0.27 33.68 -0.91
N ARG A 14 -0.39 34.87 -1.51
CA ARG A 14 -1.16 35.99 -0.94
C ARG A 14 -2.57 35.52 -0.59
N ARG A 15 -3.00 35.79 0.65
CA ARG A 15 -4.36 35.47 1.12
C ARG A 15 -5.37 36.23 0.26
N MET A 16 -6.23 35.52 -0.44
CA MET A 16 -7.33 36.10 -1.21
C MET A 16 -8.53 36.25 -0.28
N SER A 17 -9.13 37.43 -0.28
CA SER A 17 -10.08 37.88 0.75
C SER A 17 -11.52 37.92 0.24
N SER A 18 -11.71 38.00 -1.09
CA SER A 18 -13.04 38.11 -1.71
C SER A 18 -13.25 37.07 -2.80
N LEU A 19 -14.53 36.70 -3.03
CA LEU A 19 -14.92 35.81 -4.14
C LEU A 19 -14.54 36.38 -5.51
N VAL A 20 -14.59 37.72 -5.65
CA VAL A 20 -14.18 38.42 -6.87
C VAL A 20 -12.71 38.17 -7.16
N GLU A 21 -11.84 38.30 -6.16
CA GLU A 21 -10.40 38.00 -6.30
C GLU A 21 -10.17 36.54 -6.75
N ILE A 22 -10.88 35.56 -6.16
CA ILE A 22 -10.73 34.13 -6.53
C ILE A 22 -11.12 33.90 -7.99
N THR A 23 -12.23 34.49 -8.44
CA THR A 23 -12.73 34.31 -9.82
C THR A 23 -11.87 35.00 -10.89
N GLN A 24 -11.15 36.06 -10.50
CA GLN A 24 -10.26 36.83 -11.36
C GLN A 24 -8.80 36.36 -11.29
N ALA A 25 -8.50 35.34 -10.47
CA ALA A 25 -7.18 34.74 -10.44
C ALA A 25 -6.78 34.28 -11.85
N PRO A 26 -5.55 34.60 -12.33
CA PRO A 26 -5.12 34.20 -13.65
C PRO A 26 -5.13 32.67 -13.72
N ARG A 27 -5.97 32.12 -14.59
CA ARG A 27 -5.95 30.69 -14.95
C ARG A 27 -4.68 30.46 -15.75
N THR A 28 -3.58 30.18 -15.07
CA THR A 28 -2.37 29.70 -15.73
C THR A 28 -2.70 28.36 -16.38
N ALA A 29 -2.19 28.12 -17.59
CA ALA A 29 -2.23 26.80 -18.19
C ALA A 29 -1.58 25.83 -17.20
N SER A 30 -2.40 25.00 -16.59
CA SER A 30 -2.01 24.01 -15.60
C SER A 30 -2.58 22.69 -16.08
N TRP A 31 -1.75 21.66 -16.05
CA TRP A 31 -2.21 20.33 -16.39
C TRP A 31 -3.26 19.89 -15.36
N SER A 32 -4.37 19.37 -15.84
CA SER A 32 -5.33 18.71 -14.95
C SER A 32 -4.69 17.44 -14.36
N ILE A 33 -5.13 17.02 -13.17
CA ILE A 33 -4.59 15.79 -12.56
C ILE A 33 -4.80 14.56 -13.46
N HIS A 34 -5.89 14.57 -14.23
CA HIS A 34 -6.21 13.55 -15.23
C HIS A 34 -5.28 13.58 -16.45
N GLU A 35 -4.72 14.74 -16.82
CA GLU A 35 -3.71 14.86 -17.88
C GLU A 35 -2.32 14.40 -17.42
N LEU A 36 -2.04 14.47 -16.11
CA LEU A 36 -0.79 13.99 -15.52
C LEU A 36 -0.77 12.46 -15.36
N GLN A 37 -1.94 11.85 -15.16
CA GLN A 37 -2.11 10.40 -15.10
C GLN A 37 -1.92 9.82 -16.50
N ARG A 38 -0.67 9.51 -16.86
CA ARG A 38 -0.37 8.70 -18.05
C ARG A 38 -0.73 7.25 -17.76
N HIS A 39 -1.66 6.71 -18.54
CA HIS A 39 -1.91 5.27 -18.58
C HIS A 39 -0.92 4.62 -19.56
N GLU A 40 0.07 3.91 -19.04
CA GLU A 40 0.87 2.99 -19.83
C GLU A 40 0.14 1.68 -20.11
N LYS A 41 0.64 0.91 -21.07
CA LYS A 41 0.01 -0.32 -21.56
C LYS A 41 -0.01 -1.43 -20.51
N ASP A 42 -1.04 -2.25 -20.64
CA ASP A 42 -1.44 -3.40 -19.82
C ASP A 42 -0.27 -4.13 -19.14
N VAL A 43 -0.22 -3.98 -17.82
CA VAL A 43 0.89 -4.45 -16.96
C VAL A 43 0.59 -5.85 -16.41
N LEU A 44 -0.69 -6.26 -16.39
CA LEU A 44 -1.13 -7.43 -15.65
C LEU A 44 -1.80 -8.46 -16.56
N THR A 45 -1.37 -9.72 -16.48
CA THR A 45 -2.03 -10.81 -17.22
C THR A 45 -2.99 -11.58 -16.31
N ALA A 46 -3.92 -12.32 -16.91
CA ALA A 46 -4.82 -13.19 -16.15
C ALA A 46 -4.06 -14.24 -15.33
N ASP A 47 -2.93 -14.74 -15.84
CA ASP A 47 -2.14 -15.75 -15.13
C ASP A 47 -1.38 -15.15 -13.94
N THR A 48 -0.91 -13.90 -14.03
CA THR A 48 -0.29 -13.24 -12.87
C THR A 48 -1.31 -12.94 -11.78
N LEU A 49 -2.55 -12.60 -12.13
CA LEU A 49 -3.63 -12.43 -11.15
C LEU A 49 -4.01 -13.74 -10.46
N ARG A 50 -4.02 -14.87 -11.19
CA ARG A 50 -4.26 -16.20 -10.60
C ARG A 50 -3.17 -16.58 -9.62
N ASN A 51 -1.90 -16.40 -10.01
CA ASN A 51 -0.78 -16.68 -9.13
C ASN A 51 -0.84 -15.80 -7.86
N LEU A 52 -1.17 -14.52 -7.99
CA LEU A 52 -1.39 -13.64 -6.83
C LEU A 52 -2.51 -14.16 -5.92
N ALA A 53 -3.63 -14.59 -6.49
CA ALA A 53 -4.74 -15.16 -5.72
C ALA A 53 -4.32 -16.43 -4.96
N GLU A 54 -3.51 -17.29 -5.57
CA GLU A 54 -2.95 -18.49 -4.94
C GLU A 54 -2.01 -18.14 -3.78
N LEU A 55 -1.11 -17.18 -3.98
CA LEU A 55 -0.20 -16.68 -2.93
C LEU A 55 -0.96 -16.08 -1.74
N CYS A 56 -2.10 -15.42 -2.00
CA CYS A 56 -2.95 -14.87 -0.96
C CYS A 56 -3.95 -15.90 -0.38
N HIS A 57 -3.97 -17.13 -0.87
CA HIS A 57 -4.96 -18.16 -0.52
C HIS A 57 -6.42 -17.68 -0.69
N LEU A 58 -6.68 -16.91 -1.75
CA LEU A 58 -8.01 -16.36 -2.06
C LEU A 58 -8.66 -17.08 -3.24
N HIS A 59 -9.89 -17.54 -3.04
CA HIS A 59 -10.71 -18.06 -4.12
C HIS A 59 -11.47 -16.94 -4.84
N ILE A 60 -11.13 -16.68 -6.11
CA ILE A 60 -11.77 -15.64 -6.92
C ILE A 60 -12.84 -16.24 -7.84
N PRO A 61 -14.12 -15.83 -7.73
CA PRO A 61 -15.15 -16.28 -8.65
C PRO A 61 -14.90 -15.72 -10.06
N LYS A 62 -15.13 -16.54 -11.10
CA LYS A 62 -14.89 -16.19 -12.51
C LYS A 62 -15.60 -14.90 -12.95
N GLU A 63 -16.79 -14.65 -12.41
CA GLU A 63 -17.60 -13.46 -12.70
C GLU A 63 -16.92 -12.14 -12.29
N LYS A 64 -16.16 -12.16 -11.18
CA LYS A 64 -15.47 -10.96 -10.67
C LYS A 64 -14.05 -10.83 -11.19
N PHE A 65 -13.53 -11.86 -11.85
CA PHE A 65 -12.13 -11.94 -12.26
C PHE A 65 -11.75 -10.80 -13.21
N SER A 66 -12.59 -10.48 -14.20
CA SER A 66 -12.33 -9.40 -15.14
C SER A 66 -12.39 -8.01 -14.51
N THR A 67 -13.21 -7.83 -13.48
CA THR A 67 -13.32 -6.57 -12.75
C THR A 67 -12.09 -6.36 -11.87
N LEU A 68 -11.71 -7.40 -11.11
CA LEU A 68 -10.53 -7.38 -10.25
C LEU A 68 -9.24 -7.18 -11.04
N LEU A 69 -9.14 -7.75 -12.25
CA LEU A 69 -7.99 -7.53 -13.11
C LEU A 69 -7.80 -6.03 -13.38
N LYS A 70 -8.86 -5.32 -13.76
CA LYS A 70 -8.82 -3.88 -14.01
C LYS A 70 -8.49 -3.08 -12.75
N GLU A 71 -9.15 -3.39 -11.64
CA GLU A 71 -8.94 -2.68 -10.38
C GLU A 71 -7.49 -2.83 -9.86
N VAL A 72 -6.92 -4.02 -9.95
CA VAL A 72 -5.53 -4.28 -9.56
C VAL A 72 -4.55 -3.60 -10.52
N GLU A 73 -4.85 -3.62 -11.82
CA GLU A 73 -4.07 -2.91 -12.83
C GLU A 73 -4.03 -1.40 -12.55
N ASP A 74 -5.18 -0.80 -12.25
CA ASP A 74 -5.28 0.62 -11.90
C ASP A 74 -4.42 0.97 -10.68
N ILE A 75 -4.45 0.13 -9.62
CA ILE A 75 -3.63 0.32 -8.42
C ILE A 75 -2.13 0.26 -8.78
N ILE A 76 -1.71 -0.69 -9.60
CA ILE A 76 -0.30 -0.84 -10.00
C ILE A 76 0.15 0.33 -10.87
N GLN A 77 -0.70 0.83 -11.75
CA GLN A 77 -0.38 2.03 -12.52
C GLN A 77 -0.21 3.25 -11.61
N CYS A 78 -1.04 3.38 -10.58
CA CYS A 78 -0.89 4.45 -9.58
C CYS A 78 0.44 4.36 -8.82
N THR A 79 0.90 3.16 -8.46
CA THR A 79 2.18 3.00 -7.75
C THR A 79 3.39 3.28 -8.63
N LYS A 80 3.34 2.95 -9.92
CA LYS A 80 4.40 3.32 -10.87
C LYS A 80 4.62 4.82 -10.96
N ILE A 81 3.54 5.61 -10.99
CA ILE A 81 3.63 7.08 -10.97
C ILE A 81 4.39 7.56 -9.74
N ILE A 82 4.17 6.94 -8.58
CA ILE A 82 4.89 7.30 -7.34
C ILE A 82 6.38 6.97 -7.45
N GLN A 83 6.74 5.86 -8.10
CA GLN A 83 8.14 5.44 -8.26
C GLN A 83 8.94 6.34 -9.21
N GLU A 84 8.29 6.95 -10.20
CA GLU A 84 8.92 7.89 -11.14
C GLU A 84 9.25 9.26 -10.49
N ILE A 85 8.64 9.56 -9.34
CA ILE A 85 8.87 10.83 -8.66
C ILE A 85 10.26 10.79 -8.01
N THR A 86 11.03 11.86 -8.23
CA THR A 86 12.33 12.01 -7.56
C THR A 86 12.12 12.08 -6.05
N ILE A 87 12.65 11.07 -5.37
CA ILE A 87 12.78 10.96 -3.92
C ILE A 87 13.67 12.13 -3.45
N ASP A 88 13.24 12.84 -2.40
CA ASP A 88 14.04 13.89 -1.75
C ASP A 88 15.35 13.29 -1.19
N GLU A 89 16.43 14.08 -1.19
CA GLU A 89 17.76 13.61 -0.79
C GLU A 89 17.81 13.25 0.71
N ASP A 90 16.90 13.79 1.52
CA ASP A 90 16.83 13.58 2.96
C ASP A 90 15.95 12.37 3.40
N ILE A 91 15.59 11.46 2.50
CA ILE A 91 14.71 10.32 2.82
C ILE A 91 15.38 9.24 3.69
N ASP A 92 16.70 9.11 3.66
CA ASP A 92 17.42 8.17 4.55
C ASP A 92 17.22 8.54 6.03
N ASP A 93 16.99 9.82 6.32
CA ASP A 93 16.71 10.31 7.66
C ASP A 93 15.27 10.03 8.11
N LEU A 94 14.32 9.58 7.27
CA LEU A 94 12.97 9.26 7.76
C LEU A 94 12.97 8.08 8.72
N TYR A 95 13.72 7.02 8.40
CA TYR A 95 13.84 5.82 9.24
C TYR A 95 14.84 6.00 10.39
N ALA A 96 15.80 6.91 10.25
CA ALA A 96 16.79 7.23 11.27
C ALA A 96 16.39 8.40 12.18
N SER A 97 15.41 9.22 11.77
CA SER A 97 15.02 10.43 12.50
C SER A 97 14.54 10.08 13.90
N SER A 98 15.08 10.83 14.83
CA SER A 98 14.84 10.75 16.27
C SER A 98 13.37 10.91 16.69
N ALA A 99 12.48 11.28 15.77
CA ALA A 99 11.03 11.35 15.99
C ALA A 99 10.36 9.97 16.10
N PHE A 100 10.95 8.91 15.52
CA PHE A 100 10.37 7.55 15.55
C PHE A 100 11.31 6.45 16.10
N GLY A 101 12.64 6.68 16.18
CA GLY A 101 13.61 5.58 16.25
C GLY A 101 14.62 5.53 17.41
N GLN A 102 14.64 6.48 18.35
CA GLN A 102 15.66 6.48 19.42
C GLN A 102 15.20 5.77 20.70
N HIS A 103 14.31 4.78 20.57
CA HIS A 103 13.97 3.90 21.69
C HIS A 103 14.78 2.61 21.55
N PRO A 104 15.54 2.20 22.59
CA PRO A 104 16.17 0.89 22.57
C PRO A 104 15.09 -0.18 22.34
N ALA A 105 15.38 -1.18 21.50
CA ALA A 105 14.44 -2.26 21.21
C ALA A 105 13.98 -2.90 22.54
N PRO A 106 12.67 -3.05 22.77
CA PRO A 106 12.18 -3.61 24.02
C PRO A 106 12.65 -5.05 24.16
N LEU A 107 13.47 -5.30 25.19
CA LEU A 107 13.94 -6.64 25.51
C LEU A 107 12.88 -7.38 26.31
N ARG A 108 12.56 -8.60 25.89
CA ARG A 108 11.70 -9.51 26.65
C ARG A 108 12.50 -10.04 27.85
N GLN A 109 11.89 -10.05 29.04
CA GLN A 109 12.48 -10.70 30.21
C GLN A 109 12.52 -12.22 29.99
N ASP A 110 13.63 -12.85 30.36
CA ASP A 110 13.82 -14.29 30.24
C ASP A 110 13.18 -15.02 31.43
N VAL A 111 11.85 -15.03 31.44
CA VAL A 111 11.04 -15.70 32.48
C VAL A 111 10.26 -16.83 31.83
N LEU A 112 10.32 -18.02 32.44
CA LEU A 112 9.51 -19.17 32.04
C LEU A 112 8.04 -18.91 32.40
N VAL A 113 7.16 -19.00 31.41
CA VAL A 113 5.71 -18.96 31.60
C VAL A 113 5.18 -20.39 31.67
N GLU A 114 4.21 -20.66 32.53
CA GLU A 114 3.59 -21.98 32.63
C GLU A 114 2.97 -22.41 31.30
N GLY A 115 3.32 -23.61 30.85
CA GLY A 115 2.74 -24.25 29.67
C GLY A 115 1.56 -25.15 30.02
N ASN A 116 1.09 -25.93 29.03
CA ASN A 116 0.06 -26.96 29.20
C ASN A 116 -1.38 -26.46 29.48
N VAL A 117 -1.81 -25.46 28.73
CA VAL A 117 -3.21 -24.96 28.72
C VAL A 117 -3.92 -25.25 27.39
N PRO A 118 -4.02 -26.52 26.94
CA PRO A 118 -4.54 -26.85 25.62
C PRO A 118 -6.02 -26.45 25.46
N ASP A 119 -6.80 -26.48 26.53
CA ASP A 119 -8.21 -26.07 26.51
C ASP A 119 -8.37 -24.57 26.24
N GLN A 120 -7.45 -23.73 26.73
CA GLN A 120 -7.46 -22.28 26.49
C GLN A 120 -7.02 -21.95 25.06
N VAL A 121 -5.98 -22.64 24.57
CA VAL A 121 -5.46 -22.46 23.21
C VAL A 121 -6.51 -22.86 22.16
N LEU A 122 -7.27 -23.93 22.41
CA LEU A 122 -8.27 -24.46 21.49
C LEU A 122 -9.67 -23.85 21.67
N ALA A 123 -9.86 -22.90 22.60
CA ALA A 123 -11.18 -22.33 22.90
C ALA A 123 -11.83 -21.66 21.67
N ASN A 124 -11.02 -21.04 20.81
CA ASN A 124 -11.47 -20.37 19.58
C ASN A 124 -11.37 -21.26 18.32
N ALA A 125 -10.96 -22.52 18.46
CA ALA A 125 -10.82 -23.42 17.33
C ALA A 125 -12.21 -23.83 16.80
N ALA A 126 -12.44 -23.70 15.49
CA ALA A 126 -13.70 -24.10 14.88
C ALA A 126 -13.96 -25.62 15.03
N VAL A 127 -12.92 -26.43 14.86
CA VAL A 127 -12.97 -27.89 15.04
C VAL A 127 -11.69 -28.35 15.72
N LYS A 128 -11.84 -29.16 16.77
CA LYS A 128 -10.72 -29.76 17.53
C LYS A 128 -10.86 -31.28 17.57
N ASN A 129 -9.72 -31.96 17.52
CA ASN A 129 -9.63 -33.40 17.75
C ASN A 129 -8.65 -33.64 18.91
N GLY A 130 -9.18 -33.97 20.09
CA GLY A 130 -8.39 -34.02 21.31
C GLY A 130 -7.69 -32.67 21.57
N TYR A 131 -6.36 -32.71 21.64
CA TYR A 131 -5.50 -31.53 21.84
C TYR A 131 -4.93 -30.93 20.54
N TYR A 132 -5.55 -31.21 19.39
CA TYR A 132 -5.06 -30.77 18.08
C TYR A 132 -6.10 -29.96 17.32
N PHE A 133 -5.63 -29.00 16.52
CA PHE A 133 -6.44 -28.35 15.49
C PHE A 133 -6.71 -29.33 14.36
N GLN A 134 -7.97 -29.50 13.99
CA GLN A 134 -8.33 -30.33 12.85
C GLN A 134 -8.26 -29.51 11.56
N VAL A 135 -7.44 -29.95 10.61
CA VAL A 135 -7.28 -29.32 9.30
C VAL A 135 -7.53 -30.39 8.22
N PRO A 136 -8.28 -30.09 7.15
CA PRO A 136 -8.45 -31.02 6.05
C PRO A 136 -7.09 -31.37 5.43
N LYS A 137 -6.88 -32.65 5.14
CA LYS A 137 -5.70 -33.09 4.40
C LYS A 137 -5.83 -32.58 2.97
N VAL A 138 -4.88 -31.73 2.55
CA VAL A 138 -4.74 -31.34 1.15
C VAL A 138 -4.10 -32.53 0.43
N LEU A 139 -4.80 -33.08 -0.55
CA LEU A 139 -4.23 -33.98 -1.55
C LEU A 139 -3.96 -33.09 -2.77
N GLU A 140 -2.72 -33.05 -3.22
CA GLU A 140 -2.35 -32.40 -4.47
C GLU A 140 -2.67 -33.38 -5.61
N ASP A 141 -3.30 -32.90 -6.69
CA ASP A 141 -3.42 -33.62 -7.97
C ASP A 141 -2.17 -33.37 -8.83
#